data_AF-A0A3C0FIK8-F1
#
_entry.id   AF-A0A3C0FIK8-F1
#
_cell.length_a   1.000
_cell.length_b   1.000
_cell.length_c   1.000
_cell.angle_alpha   90.00
_cell.angle_beta   90.00
_cell.angle_gamma   90.00
#
_symmetry.space_group_name_H-M   'P 1'
#
loop_
_entity.id
_entity.type
_entity.pdbx_description
1 polymer ?
#
loop_
_entity_poly.entity_id
_entity_poly.type
_entity_poly.pdbx_seq_one_letter_code
_entity_poly.pdbx_strand_id
1 'polypeptide(L)'
;MVTAPHHLASEAGRDILREGGNAVEAMIAAAATIAVVYPHMNAIGGDGFWLISAPGKDPVAIRACGGAAGLATPGFYREQGKDAIPARGPLAALTVAGAIGGWIKAAEVAASLGGKIPHSRLMADAVHHGKAGVPITKSQVALTTTKM
;
A
#
# COMPACT_ATOMS: atom_id res chain seq x y z
N MET A 1 18.10 5.36 6.48
CA MET A 1 18.10 5.25 5.00
C MET A 1 16.74 4.73 4.57
N VAL A 2 16.17 5.26 3.49
CA VAL A 2 14.90 4.79 2.91
C VAL A 2 15.14 4.49 1.44
N THR A 3 14.65 3.36 0.96
CA THR A 3 14.73 2.94 -0.44
C THR A 3 13.33 2.59 -0.92
N ALA A 4 12.97 3.03 -2.13
CA ALA A 4 11.70 2.73 -2.76
C ALA A 4 11.83 2.76 -4.29
N PRO A 5 10.89 2.15 -5.05
CA PRO A 5 10.91 2.16 -6.51
C PRO A 5 10.69 3.53 -7.16
N HIS A 6 10.33 4.55 -6.38
CA HIS A 6 10.09 5.91 -6.83
C HIS A 6 10.70 6.90 -5.83
N HIS A 7 11.43 7.91 -6.32
CA HIS A 7 12.14 8.86 -5.45
C HIS A 7 11.19 9.59 -4.49
N LEU A 8 10.03 10.09 -4.96
CA LEU A 8 9.04 10.75 -4.09
C LEU A 8 8.61 9.91 -2.89
N ALA A 9 8.51 8.58 -3.03
CA ALA A 9 8.19 7.71 -1.89
C ALA A 9 9.38 7.56 -0.93
N SER A 10 10.60 7.48 -1.45
CA SER A 10 11.81 7.52 -0.62
C SER A 10 11.96 8.85 0.12
N GLU A 11 11.59 9.95 -0.50
CA GLU A 11 11.63 11.30 0.06
C GLU A 11 10.61 11.47 1.19
N ALA A 12 9.37 11.03 0.97
CA ALA A 12 8.34 11.03 2.03
C ALA A 12 8.83 10.29 3.29
N GLY A 13 9.37 9.07 3.13
CA GLY A 13 9.91 8.32 4.26
C GLY A 13 11.15 8.98 4.88
N ARG A 14 12.06 9.53 4.08
CA ARG A 14 13.24 10.28 4.55
C ARG A 14 12.83 11.47 5.41
N ASP A 15 11.80 12.19 5.00
CA ASP A 15 11.38 13.42 5.68
C ASP A 15 10.70 13.09 7.02
N ILE A 16 9.96 11.98 7.11
CA ILE A 16 9.51 11.45 8.41
C ILE A 16 10.68 11.11 9.35
N LEU A 17 11.75 10.48 8.83
CA LEU A 17 12.95 10.23 9.65
C LEU A 17 13.62 11.53 10.11
N ARG A 18 13.65 12.56 9.26
CA ARG A 18 14.19 13.90 9.61
C ARG A 18 13.37 14.60 10.69
N GLU A 19 12.06 14.39 10.68
CA GLU A 19 11.13 14.88 11.70
C GLU A 19 11.21 14.09 13.02
N GLY A 20 12.10 13.09 13.10
CA GLY A 20 12.33 12.29 14.30
C GLY A 20 11.31 11.15 14.47
N GLY A 21 10.61 10.76 13.40
CA GLY A 21 9.84 9.54 13.34
C GLY A 21 10.72 8.30 13.23
N ASN A 22 10.16 7.14 13.55
CA ASN A 22 10.84 5.86 13.45
C ASN A 22 10.73 5.24 12.04
N ALA A 23 11.43 4.13 11.82
CA ALA A 23 11.46 3.45 10.52
C ALA A 23 10.10 2.93 10.05
N VAL A 24 9.20 2.57 10.97
CA VAL A 24 7.86 2.07 10.64
C VAL A 24 6.96 3.24 10.19
N GLU A 25 7.03 4.39 10.88
CA GLU A 25 6.35 5.63 10.47
C GLU A 25 6.82 6.11 9.09
N ALA A 26 8.14 6.10 8.87
CA ALA A 26 8.73 6.43 7.58
C ALA A 26 8.24 5.50 6.45
N MET A 27 8.12 4.21 6.73
CA MET A 27 7.59 3.24 5.77
C MET A 27 6.09 3.46 5.50
N ILE A 28 5.29 3.83 6.50
CA ILE A 28 3.87 4.16 6.31
C ILE A 28 3.71 5.36 5.37
N ALA A 29 4.51 6.42 5.55
CA ALA A 29 4.50 7.58 4.64
C ALA A 29 4.95 7.22 3.22
N ALA A 30 5.99 6.39 3.09
CA ALA A 30 6.45 5.89 1.80
C ALA A 30 5.38 5.01 1.11
N ALA A 31 4.69 4.14 1.85
CA ALA A 31 3.63 3.26 1.35
C ALA A 31 2.39 4.05 0.89
N ALA A 32 2.02 5.10 1.62
CA ALA A 32 0.94 6.00 1.20
C ALA A 32 1.32 6.75 -0.08
N THR A 33 2.55 7.27 -0.15
CA THR A 33 3.02 8.05 -1.29
C THR A 33 3.18 7.19 -2.54
N ILE A 34 3.73 5.98 -2.42
CA ILE A 34 3.93 5.07 -3.57
C ILE A 34 2.62 4.60 -4.21
N ALA A 35 1.54 4.52 -3.43
CA ALA A 35 0.20 4.22 -3.96
C ALA A 35 -0.33 5.32 -4.90
N VAL A 36 0.15 6.55 -4.74
CA VAL A 36 -0.23 7.70 -5.58
C VAL A 36 0.71 7.84 -6.78
N VAL A 37 2.01 7.74 -6.55
CA VAL A 37 3.03 8.04 -7.58
C VAL A 37 3.40 6.84 -8.45
N TYR A 38 2.94 5.64 -8.09
CA TYR A 38 3.16 4.39 -8.83
C TYR A 38 1.88 3.53 -8.92
N PRO A 39 0.75 4.09 -9.40
CA PRO A 39 -0.58 3.49 -9.26
C PRO A 39 -0.81 2.25 -10.14
N HIS A 40 0.01 2.07 -11.17
CA HIS A 40 -0.10 0.97 -12.12
C HIS A 40 0.50 -0.35 -11.60
N MET A 41 1.21 -0.33 -10.46
CA MET A 41 1.80 -1.52 -9.83
C MET A 41 1.29 -1.78 -8.41
N ASN A 42 0.75 -0.76 -7.72
CA ASN A 42 0.22 -0.89 -6.37
C ASN A 42 -0.84 0.19 -6.11
N ALA A 43 -1.72 -0.03 -5.13
CA ALA A 43 -2.74 0.94 -4.73
C ALA A 43 -3.33 0.60 -3.35
N ILE A 44 -4.12 1.51 -2.80
CA ILE A 44 -4.91 1.29 -1.58
C ILE A 44 -5.94 0.14 -1.71
N GLY A 45 -6.30 -0.22 -2.95
CA GLY A 45 -7.17 -1.35 -3.27
C GLY A 45 -6.46 -2.70 -3.34
N GLY A 46 -5.17 -2.77 -2.97
CA GLY A 46 -4.39 -4.00 -2.94
C GLY A 46 -4.10 -4.50 -1.53
N ASP A 47 -3.05 -5.32 -1.43
CA ASP A 47 -2.58 -5.95 -0.20
C ASP A 47 -1.20 -5.43 0.22
N GLY A 48 -0.77 -5.79 1.44
CA GLY A 48 0.54 -5.43 1.97
C GLY A 48 1.13 -6.51 2.86
N PHE A 49 2.45 -6.54 2.95
CA PHE A 49 3.20 -7.45 3.81
C PHE A 49 4.34 -6.68 4.47
N TRP A 50 4.49 -6.85 5.78
CA TRP A 50 5.50 -6.15 6.57
C TRP A 50 6.35 -7.16 7.32
N LEU A 51 7.65 -6.91 7.35
CA LEU A 51 8.57 -7.55 8.26
C LEU A 51 9.32 -6.44 8.99
N ILE A 52 9.05 -6.32 10.30
CA ILE A 52 9.56 -5.23 11.14
C ILE A 52 10.54 -5.84 12.12
N SER A 53 11.78 -5.36 12.10
CA SER A 53 12.83 -5.76 13.02
C SER A 53 13.25 -4.56 13.88
N ALA A 54 13.18 -4.73 15.19
CA ALA A 54 13.66 -3.76 16.17
C ALA A 54 14.87 -4.34 16.91
N PRO A 55 15.88 -3.51 17.27
CA PRO A 55 17.05 -4.00 17.99
C PRO A 55 16.70 -4.74 19.27
N GLY A 56 17.25 -5.95 19.44
CA GLY A 56 17.05 -6.77 20.63
C GLY A 56 15.63 -7.34 20.80
N LYS A 57 14.79 -7.30 19.77
CA LYS A 57 13.44 -7.88 19.77
C LYS A 57 13.27 -8.87 18.61
N ASP A 58 12.38 -9.83 18.80
CA ASP A 58 11.98 -10.72 17.72
C ASP A 58 11.27 -9.94 16.59
N PRO A 59 11.46 -10.33 15.31
CA PRO A 59 10.78 -9.69 14.20
C PRO A 59 9.26 -9.85 14.29
N VAL A 60 8.54 -8.80 13.91
CA VAL A 60 7.08 -8.81 13.77
C VAL A 60 6.73 -8.90 12.29
N ALA A 61 5.90 -9.88 11.93
CA ALA A 61 5.35 -10.00 10.59
C ALA A 61 3.88 -9.55 10.57
N ILE A 62 3.51 -8.73 9.57
CA ILE A 62 2.12 -8.35 9.32
C ILE A 62 1.72 -8.89 7.95
N ARG A 63 0.76 -9.83 7.95
CA ARG A 63 0.11 -10.33 6.74
C ARG A 63 -1.17 -9.54 6.50
N ALA A 64 -1.10 -8.53 5.63
CA ALA A 64 -2.21 -7.66 5.30
C ALA A 64 -2.74 -7.98 3.90
N CYS A 65 -3.13 -9.23 3.69
CA CYS A 65 -3.84 -9.67 2.49
C CYS A 65 -5.28 -10.09 2.83
N GLY A 66 -6.26 -9.58 2.09
CA GLY A 66 -7.66 -9.84 2.41
C GLY A 66 -8.15 -11.23 2.01
N GLY A 67 -9.20 -11.68 2.68
CA GLY A 67 -9.94 -12.88 2.29
C GLY A 67 -10.81 -12.63 1.06
N ALA A 68 -11.24 -13.71 0.42
CA ALA A 68 -12.28 -13.66 -0.61
C ALA A 68 -13.61 -13.18 0.02
N ALA A 69 -14.38 -12.41 -0.75
CA ALA A 69 -15.72 -11.99 -0.38
C ALA A 69 -16.61 -13.22 -0.17
N GLY A 70 -17.51 -13.18 0.81
CA GLY A 70 -18.38 -14.32 1.13
C GLY A 70 -19.26 -14.78 -0.04
N LEU A 71 -19.60 -13.87 -0.96
CA LEU A 71 -20.37 -14.19 -2.18
C LEU A 71 -19.52 -14.78 -3.31
N ALA A 72 -18.20 -14.71 -3.22
CA ALA A 72 -17.29 -15.19 -4.27
C ALA A 72 -17.12 -16.72 -4.21
N THR A 73 -18.23 -17.44 -4.38
CA THR A 73 -18.28 -18.90 -4.38
C THR A 73 -18.17 -19.44 -5.82
N PRO A 74 -17.70 -20.69 -6.03
CA PRO A 74 -17.72 -21.29 -7.35
C PRO A 74 -19.11 -21.31 -8.01
N GLY A 75 -20.19 -21.43 -7.21
CA GLY A 75 -21.57 -21.38 -7.70
C GLY A 75 -21.94 -20.02 -8.31
N PHE A 76 -21.60 -18.93 -7.61
CA PHE A 76 -21.82 -17.56 -8.07
C PHE A 76 -21.17 -17.27 -9.43
N TYR A 77 -19.97 -17.81 -9.67
CA TYR A 77 -19.30 -17.65 -10.97
C TYR A 77 -19.96 -18.47 -12.07
N ARG A 78 -20.38 -19.71 -11.79
CA ARG A 78 -21.09 -20.56 -12.75
C ARG A 78 -22.45 -19.98 -13.14
N GLU A 79 -23.20 -19.43 -12.19
CA GLU A 79 -24.50 -18.76 -12.45
C GLU A 79 -24.34 -17.55 -13.39
N GLN A 80 -23.16 -16.93 -13.39
CA GLN A 80 -22.81 -15.85 -14.32
C GLN A 80 -22.15 -16.33 -15.62
N GLY A 81 -22.23 -17.64 -15.90
CA GLY A 81 -21.68 -18.25 -17.11
C GLY A 81 -20.15 -18.15 -17.20
N LYS A 82 -19.45 -18.20 -16.06
CA LYS A 82 -17.99 -18.17 -16.00
C LYS A 82 -17.44 -19.55 -15.62
N ASP A 83 -16.57 -20.09 -16.48
CA ASP A 83 -15.83 -21.32 -16.22
C ASP A 83 -14.59 -21.10 -15.34
N ALA A 84 -14.13 -19.84 -15.27
CA ALA A 84 -13.01 -19.41 -14.43
C ALA A 84 -13.23 -17.96 -13.94
N ILE A 85 -12.56 -17.59 -12.85
CA ILE A 85 -12.55 -16.20 -12.38
C ILE A 85 -11.89 -15.34 -13.48
N PRO A 86 -12.56 -14.28 -13.98
CA PRO A 86 -11.99 -13.43 -15.00
C PRO A 86 -10.80 -12.64 -14.45
N ALA A 87 -9.86 -12.27 -15.31
CA ALA A 87 -8.68 -11.49 -14.91
C ALA A 87 -8.99 -10.00 -14.67
N ARG A 88 -10.13 -9.49 -15.15
CA ARG A 88 -10.53 -8.07 -15.09
C ARG A 88 -12.04 -7.94 -14.88
N GLY A 89 -12.46 -6.72 -14.54
CA GLY A 89 -13.86 -6.38 -14.29
C GLY A 89 -14.29 -6.65 -12.84
N PRO A 90 -15.53 -6.34 -12.47
CA PRO A 90 -16.01 -6.41 -11.09
C PRO A 90 -15.92 -7.82 -10.49
N LEU A 91 -16.09 -8.86 -11.32
CA LEU A 91 -15.99 -10.26 -10.89
C LEU A 91 -14.55 -10.72 -10.59
N ALA A 92 -13.54 -9.98 -11.06
CA ALA A 92 -12.13 -10.23 -10.74
C ALA A 92 -11.72 -9.62 -9.40
N ALA A 93 -12.41 -8.57 -8.95
CA ALA A 93 -12.14 -7.86 -7.71
C ALA A 93 -12.88 -8.51 -6.53
N LEU A 94 -12.57 -9.79 -6.26
CA LEU A 94 -13.30 -10.61 -5.28
C LEU A 94 -12.70 -10.65 -3.87
N THR A 95 -11.53 -10.06 -3.64
CA THR A 95 -10.87 -10.07 -2.32
C THR A 95 -10.96 -8.71 -1.65
N VAL A 96 -11.00 -8.70 -0.32
CA VAL A 96 -10.90 -7.45 0.45
C VAL A 96 -9.49 -6.87 0.27
N ALA A 97 -9.37 -5.55 0.13
CA ALA A 97 -8.07 -4.88 0.09
C ALA A 97 -7.44 -4.82 1.50
N GLY A 98 -6.28 -5.44 1.69
CA GLY A 98 -5.61 -5.50 2.99
C GLY A 98 -4.64 -4.35 3.29
N ALA A 99 -4.19 -3.58 2.30
CA ALA A 99 -3.10 -2.61 2.44
C ALA A 99 -3.30 -1.62 3.61
N ILE A 100 -4.46 -0.96 3.68
CA ILE A 100 -4.78 0.01 4.75
C ILE A 100 -4.82 -0.65 6.13
N GLY A 101 -5.38 -1.87 6.23
CA GLY A 101 -5.35 -2.64 7.48
C GLY A 101 -3.92 -2.93 7.93
N GLY A 102 -3.03 -3.23 6.98
CA GLY A 102 -1.59 -3.36 7.24
C GLY A 102 -0.95 -2.08 7.77
N TRP A 103 -1.32 -0.92 7.23
CA TRP A 103 -0.79 0.38 7.69
C TRP A 103 -1.26 0.71 9.10
N ILE A 104 -2.52 0.40 9.43
CA ILE A 104 -3.06 0.55 10.79
C ILE A 104 -2.29 -0.35 11.76
N LYS A 105 -2.08 -1.62 11.42
CA LYS A 105 -1.28 -2.54 12.25
C LYS A 105 0.19 -2.12 12.37
N ALA A 106 0.78 -1.61 11.30
CA ALA A 106 2.12 -1.05 11.35
C ALA A 106 2.19 0.19 12.25
N ALA A 107 1.16 1.04 12.27
CA ALA A 107 1.09 2.19 13.17
C ALA A 107 1.00 1.78 14.65
N GLU A 108 0.26 0.71 14.97
CA GLU A 108 0.27 0.12 16.32
C GLU A 108 1.68 -0.33 16.73
N VAL A 109 2.41 -1.02 15.84
CA VAL A 109 3.81 -1.41 16.08
C VAL A 109 4.70 -0.18 16.23
N ALA A 110 4.53 0.82 15.38
CA ALA A 110 5.28 2.08 15.44
C ALA A 110 5.10 2.79 16.79
N ALA A 111 3.87 2.88 17.30
CA ALA A 111 3.58 3.46 18.60
C ALA A 111 4.28 2.70 19.74
N SER A 112 4.30 1.36 19.68
CA SER A 112 5.02 0.52 20.67
C SER A 112 6.55 0.73 20.67
N LEU A 113 7.08 1.34 19.59
CA LEU A 113 8.48 1.69 19.41
C LEU A 113 8.75 3.19 19.67
N GLY A 114 7.80 3.91 20.27
CA GLY A 114 7.94 5.34 20.57
C GLY A 114 7.65 6.26 19.38
N GLY A 115 6.91 5.77 18.38
CA GLY A 115 6.37 6.60 17.30
C GLY A 115 5.49 7.72 17.84
N LYS A 116 5.55 8.87 17.18
CA LYS A 116 4.98 10.14 17.65
C LYS A 116 4.46 11.04 16.53
N ILE A 117 4.64 10.63 15.27
CA ILE A 117 4.22 11.39 14.11
C ILE A 117 2.72 11.17 13.89
N PRO A 118 1.90 12.24 13.84
CA PRO A 118 0.47 12.11 13.61
C PRO A 118 0.16 11.47 12.25
N HIS A 119 -0.91 10.67 12.17
CA HIS A 119 -1.35 10.05 10.91
C HIS A 119 -1.58 11.06 9.79
N SER A 120 -2.09 12.26 10.11
CA SER A 120 -2.26 13.35 9.15
C SER A 120 -0.94 13.76 8.48
N ARG A 121 0.16 13.75 9.23
CA ARG A 121 1.50 14.04 8.69
C ARG A 121 2.01 12.87 7.85
N LEU A 122 1.83 11.63 8.31
CA LEU A 122 2.24 10.44 7.55
C LEU A 122 1.59 10.38 6.16
N MET A 123 0.35 10.84 6.03
CA MET A 123 -0.38 10.84 4.75
C MET A 123 -0.20 12.14 3.92
N ALA A 124 0.44 13.17 4.48
CA ALA A 124 0.45 14.50 3.89
C ALA A 124 1.05 14.54 2.47
N ASP A 125 2.16 13.85 2.25
CA ASP A 125 2.84 13.81 0.95
C ASP A 125 1.99 13.10 -0.11
N ALA A 126 1.37 11.97 0.26
CA ALA A 126 0.43 11.25 -0.61
C ALA A 126 -0.78 12.13 -0.98
N VAL A 127 -1.36 12.84 -0.02
CA VAL A 127 -2.49 13.76 -0.25
C VAL A 127 -2.06 14.92 -1.14
N HIS A 128 -0.88 15.49 -0.92
CA HIS A 128 -0.34 16.56 -1.74
C HIS A 128 -0.20 16.10 -3.20
N HIS A 129 0.51 14.99 -3.43
CA HIS A 129 0.70 14.44 -4.77
C HIS A 129 -0.61 14.00 -5.44
N GLY A 130 -1.59 13.53 -4.67
CA GLY A 130 -2.92 13.20 -5.19
C GLY A 130 -3.70 14.42 -5.67
N LYS A 131 -3.46 15.60 -5.08
CA LYS A 131 -4.14 16.86 -5.43
C LYS A 131 -3.38 17.69 -6.47
N ALA A 132 -2.07 17.80 -6.31
CA ALA A 132 -1.20 18.61 -7.16
C ALA A 132 -0.73 17.86 -8.42
N GLY A 133 -0.88 16.53 -8.43
CA GLY A 133 -0.38 15.67 -9.49
C GLY A 133 1.11 15.33 -9.32
N VAL A 134 1.60 14.49 -10.23
CA VAL A 134 3.00 14.07 -10.31
C VAL A 134 3.45 13.90 -11.76
N PRO A 135 4.75 14.00 -12.05
CA PRO A 135 5.29 13.61 -13.34
C PRO A 135 5.00 12.12 -13.62
N ILE A 136 4.39 11.82 -14.75
CA ILE A 136 4.04 10.44 -15.11
C ILE A 136 5.31 9.66 -15.48
N THR A 137 5.49 8.51 -14.85
CA THR A 137 6.65 7.64 -15.11
C THR A 137 6.53 6.92 -16.47
N LYS A 138 7.66 6.61 -17.10
CA LYS A 138 7.70 5.86 -18.37
C LYS A 138 6.98 4.50 -18.27
N SER A 139 7.16 3.79 -17.16
CA SER A 139 6.50 2.49 -16.93
C SER A 139 4.98 2.63 -16.81
N GLN A 140 4.50 3.71 -16.19
CA GLN A 140 3.06 3.99 -16.12
C GLN A 140 2.49 4.22 -17.52
N VAL A 141 3.12 5.08 -18.33
CA VAL A 141 2.68 5.32 -19.71
C VAL A 141 2.60 4.01 -20.49
N ALA A 142 3.66 3.20 -20.45
CA ALA A 142 3.72 1.94 -21.18
C ALA A 142 2.63 0.95 -20.74
N LEU A 143 2.45 0.74 -19.43
CA LEU A 143 1.49 -0.24 -18.90
C LEU A 143 0.03 0.24 -18.99
N THR A 144 -0.21 1.54 -18.92
CA THR A 144 -1.54 2.11 -19.12
C THR A 144 -1.95 2.02 -20.60
N THR A 145 -1.05 2.33 -21.53
CA THR A 145 -1.34 2.27 -22.98
C THR A 145 -1.56 0.85 -23.49
N THR A 146 -0.89 -0.15 -22.90
CA THR A 146 -1.00 -1.56 -23.34
C THR A 146 -2.20 -2.30 -22.74
N LYS A 147 -2.85 -1.75 -21.70
CA LYS A 147 -3.93 -2.40 -20.94
C LYS A 147 -5.28 -1.69 -21.05
N MET A 148 -5.31 -0.53 -21.70
CA MET A 148 -6.53 0.10 -22.22
C MET A 148 -6.79 -0.43 -23.63
#